data_AF-A0A3D9EAI5-F1
#
_entry.id   AF-A0A3D9EAI5-F1
#
_cell.length_a   1.000
_cell.length_b   1.000
_cell.length_c   1.000
_cell.angle_alpha   90.00
_cell.angle_beta   90.00
_cell.angle_gamma   90.00
#
_symmetry.space_group_name_H-M   'P 1'
#
loop_
_entity.id
_entity.type
_entity.pdbx_description
1 polymer ?
#
loop_
_entity_poly.entity_id
_entity_poly.type
_entity_poly.pdbx_seq_one_letter_code
_entity_poly.pdbx_strand_id
1 'polypeptide(L)'
;MTIRFDGDRHAELIDALRDATVSIERHLDDLDAAVAAGRAEWTGDARNAYDAAQRQWSDALERMNTSLADAASGMDAARSAFETAEALVTRLWT
;
A
#
# COMPACT_ATOMS: atom_id res chain seq x y z
N MET A 1 26.89 18.97 2.53
CA MET A 1 25.93 18.13 1.75
C MET A 1 25.18 17.28 2.75
N THR A 2 24.16 17.84 3.37
CA THR A 2 23.31 17.14 4.34
C THR A 2 22.26 16.38 3.53
N ILE A 3 22.32 15.05 3.56
CA ILE A 3 21.22 14.22 3.06
C ILE A 3 20.07 14.45 4.03
N ARG A 4 19.24 15.46 3.77
CA ARG A 4 18.02 15.71 4.54
C ARG A 4 17.04 14.61 4.13
N PHE A 5 16.85 13.62 4.99
CA PHE A 5 15.73 12.70 4.86
C PHE A 5 14.45 13.52 4.92
N ASP A 6 13.71 13.59 3.82
CA ASP A 6 12.42 14.29 3.75
C ASP A 6 11.32 13.32 4.16
N GLY A 7 11.28 13.03 5.47
CA GLY A 7 10.34 12.06 6.05
C GLY A 7 8.88 12.43 5.78
N ASP A 8 8.58 13.73 5.76
CA ASP A 8 7.25 14.24 5.48
C ASP A 8 6.80 13.90 4.05
N ARG A 9 7.67 14.11 3.05
CA ARG A 9 7.39 13.71 1.66
C ARG A 9 7.19 12.19 1.52
N HIS A 10 7.95 11.39 2.25
CA HIS A 10 7.79 9.93 2.23
C HIS A 10 6.45 9.49 2.86
N ALA A 11 6.03 10.13 3.96
CA ALA A 11 4.73 9.91 4.57
C ALA A 11 3.58 10.25 3.61
N GLU A 12 3.65 11.43 2.98
CA GLU A 12 2.67 11.87 1.97
C GLU A 12 2.53 10.88 0.81
N LEU A 13 3.65 10.32 0.33
CA LEU A 13 3.62 9.30 -0.72
C LEU A 13 2.96 8.01 -0.25
N ILE A 14 3.27 7.56 0.97
CA ILE A 14 2.67 6.34 1.54
C ILE A 14 1.15 6.52 1.67
N ASP A 15 0.70 7.67 2.16
CA ASP A 15 -0.72 7.97 2.30
C ASP A 15 -1.42 8.02 0.93
N ALA A 16 -0.83 8.69 -0.06
CA ALA A 16 -1.36 8.72 -1.42
C ALA A 16 -1.46 7.32 -2.05
N LEU A 17 -0.48 6.45 -1.82
CA LEU A 17 -0.51 5.07 -2.30
C LEU A 17 -1.56 4.22 -1.55
N ARG A 18 -1.77 4.48 -0.25
CA ARG A 18 -2.80 3.82 0.55
C ARG A 18 -4.20 4.20 0.06
N ASP A 19 -4.44 5.48 -0.21
CA ASP A 19 -5.69 5.99 -0.80
C ASP A 19 -5.95 5.39 -2.18
N ALA A 20 -4.92 5.32 -3.03
CA ALA A 20 -5.01 4.67 -4.33
C ALA A 20 -5.36 3.19 -4.21
N THR A 21 -4.76 2.48 -3.24
CA THR A 21 -5.03 1.05 -2.96
C THR A 21 -6.50 0.84 -2.58
N VAL A 22 -7.02 1.65 -1.65
CA VAL A 22 -8.43 1.62 -1.23
C VAL A 22 -9.38 1.97 -2.38
N SER A 23 -8.98 2.85 -3.30
CA SER A 23 -9.78 3.14 -4.50
C SER A 23 -9.82 1.97 -5.47
N ILE A 24 -8.70 1.28 -5.66
CA ILE A 24 -8.62 0.09 -6.52
C ILE A 24 -9.47 -1.04 -5.94
N GLU A 25 -9.38 -1.29 -4.64
CA GLU A 25 -10.21 -2.27 -3.93
C GLU A 25 -11.70 -2.02 -4.18
N ARG A 26 -12.17 -0.78 -3.99
CA ARG A 26 -13.57 -0.42 -4.25
C ARG A 26 -13.98 -0.67 -5.71
N HIS A 27 -13.14 -0.31 -6.68
CA HIS A 27 -13.45 -0.57 -8.09
C HIS A 27 -13.51 -2.06 -8.42
N LEU A 28 -12.70 -2.89 -7.76
CA LEU A 28 -12.73 -4.33 -7.91
C LEU A 28 -13.95 -4.95 -7.22
N ASP A 29 -14.36 -4.44 -6.07
CA ASP A 29 -15.61 -4.85 -5.41
C ASP A 29 -16.84 -4.50 -6.26
N ASP A 30 -16.86 -3.31 -6.85
CA ASP A 30 -17.91 -2.88 -7.79
C ASP A 30 -17.95 -3.80 -9.02
N LEU A 31 -16.78 -4.18 -9.54
CA LEU A 31 -16.66 -5.13 -10.64
C LEU A 31 -17.18 -6.51 -10.23
N ASP A 32 -16.78 -7.03 -9.07
CA ASP A 32 -17.25 -8.31 -8.54
C ASP A 32 -18.78 -8.34 -8.38
N ALA A 33 -19.38 -7.25 -7.89
CA ALA A 33 -20.82 -7.11 -7.79
C ALA A 33 -21.51 -7.09 -9.17
N ALA A 34 -20.96 -6.35 -10.13
CA ALA A 34 -21.48 -6.29 -11.50
C ALA A 34 -21.38 -7.65 -12.20
N VAL A 35 -20.27 -8.35 -12.02
CA VAL A 35 -20.06 -9.69 -12.57
C VAL A 35 -21.01 -10.69 -11.91
N ALA A 36 -21.18 -10.66 -10.59
CA ALA A 36 -22.09 -11.56 -9.89
C ALA A 36 -23.52 -11.53 -10.46
N ALA A 37 -23.99 -10.37 -10.91
CA ALA A 37 -25.30 -10.22 -11.54
C ALA A 37 -25.43 -10.94 -12.90
N GLY A 38 -24.35 -11.02 -13.69
CA GLY A 38 -24.31 -11.66 -15.02
C GLY A 38 -23.65 -13.04 -15.06
N ARG A 39 -23.01 -13.48 -13.96
CA ARG A 39 -22.18 -14.69 -13.90
C ARG A 39 -22.96 -15.98 -14.16
N ALA A 40 -24.29 -15.95 -13.98
CA ALA A 40 -25.18 -17.07 -14.30
C ALA A 40 -25.13 -17.45 -15.78
N GLU A 41 -24.93 -16.48 -16.67
CA GLU A 41 -24.90 -16.65 -18.13
C GLU A 41 -23.51 -16.99 -18.67
N TRP A 42 -22.47 -16.82 -17.85
CA TRP A 42 -21.09 -17.10 -18.26
C TRP A 42 -20.82 -18.60 -18.28
N THR A 43 -20.41 -19.10 -19.44
CA THR A 43 -19.98 -20.49 -19.63
C THR A 43 -18.52 -20.66 -19.22
N GLY A 44 -18.09 -21.92 -19.05
CA GLY A 44 -16.88 -22.33 -18.32
C GLY A 44 -15.63 -21.46 -18.51
N ASP A 45 -15.25 -21.13 -19.75
CA ASP A 45 -14.02 -20.38 -20.00
C ASP A 45 -14.06 -18.94 -19.48
N ALA A 46 -15.21 -18.27 -19.58
CA ALA A 46 -15.39 -16.91 -19.06
C ALA A 46 -15.34 -16.89 -17.52
N ARG A 47 -15.94 -17.89 -16.86
CA ARG A 47 -15.84 -18.05 -15.41
C ARG A 47 -14.41 -18.33 -14.97
N ASN A 48 -13.72 -19.25 -15.65
CA ASN A 48 -12.34 -19.61 -15.31
C ASN A 48 -11.38 -18.42 -15.49
N ALA A 49 -11.53 -17.66 -16.57
CA ALA A 49 -10.73 -16.46 -16.83
C ALA A 49 -10.97 -15.39 -15.76
N TYR A 50 -12.24 -15.19 -15.37
CA TYR A 50 -12.59 -14.27 -14.29
C TYR A 50 -12.00 -14.70 -12.95
N ASP A 51 -12.18 -15.96 -12.55
CA ASP A 51 -11.68 -16.46 -11.28
C ASP A 51 -10.14 -16.36 -11.21
N ALA A 52 -9.46 -16.53 -12.35
CA ALA A 52 -8.01 -16.36 -12.44
C ALA A 52 -7.60 -14.90 -12.30
N ALA A 53 -8.33 -13.97 -12.93
CA ALA A 53 -8.11 -12.54 -12.79
C ALA A 53 -8.39 -12.09 -11.34
N GLN A 54 -9.47 -12.60 -10.74
CA GLN A 54 -9.87 -12.33 -9.37
C GLN A 54 -8.79 -12.69 -8.38
N ARG A 55 -8.26 -13.91 -8.49
CA ARG A 55 -7.12 -14.34 -7.67
C ARG A 55 -5.89 -13.45 -7.89
N GLN A 56 -5.57 -13.11 -9.13
CA GLN A 56 -4.39 -12.28 -9.41
C GLN A 56 -4.46 -10.87 -8.83
N TRP A 57 -5.60 -10.18 -8.95
CA TRP A 57 -5.72 -8.84 -8.38
C TRP A 57 -5.81 -8.87 -6.86
N SER A 58 -6.46 -9.87 -6.26
CA SER A 58 -6.53 -10.03 -4.80
C SER A 58 -5.13 -10.26 -4.22
N ASP A 59 -4.35 -11.16 -4.82
CA ASP A 59 -2.97 -11.40 -4.40
C ASP A 59 -2.09 -10.14 -4.59
N ALA A 60 -2.33 -9.36 -5.64
CA ALA A 60 -1.59 -8.12 -5.88
C ALA A 60 -1.92 -7.04 -4.84
N LEU A 61 -3.18 -6.89 -4.47
CA LEU A 61 -3.63 -5.97 -3.43
C LEU A 61 -3.08 -6.35 -2.05
N GLU A 62 -3.08 -7.64 -1.70
CA GLU A 62 -2.49 -8.11 -0.45
C GLU A 62 -1.00 -7.78 -0.37
N ARG A 63 -0.25 -8.04 -1.44
CA ARG A 63 1.18 -7.68 -1.52
C ARG A 63 1.40 -6.16 -1.42
N MET A 64 0.53 -5.36 -2.05
CA MET A 64 0.63 -3.91 -2.00
C MET A 64 0.37 -3.38 -0.60
N ASN A 65 -0.70 -3.83 0.06
CA ASN A 65 -1.01 -3.50 1.43
C ASN A 65 0.13 -3.89 2.40
N THR A 66 0.68 -5.08 2.24
CA THR A 66 1.83 -5.55 3.03
C THR A 66 3.05 -4.64 2.84
N SER A 67 3.39 -4.33 1.58
CA SER A 67 4.54 -3.46 1.26
C SER A 67 4.36 -2.04 1.79
N LEU A 68 3.13 -1.50 1.78
CA LEU A 68 2.80 -0.19 2.35
C LEU A 68 2.83 -0.18 3.88
N ALA A 69 2.49 -1.29 4.53
CA ALA A 69 2.65 -1.44 5.97
C ALA A 69 4.14 -1.50 6.36
N ASP A 70 4.92 -2.28 5.63
CA ASP A 70 6.37 -2.38 5.83
C ASP A 70 7.06 -1.02 5.62
N ALA A 71 6.71 -0.30 4.55
CA ALA A 71 7.23 1.04 4.26
C ALA A 71 6.90 2.05 5.37
N ALA A 72 5.66 2.02 5.90
CA ALA A 72 5.27 2.89 7.01
C ALA A 72 6.07 2.56 8.27
N SER A 73 6.22 1.29 8.63
CA SER A 73 6.99 0.88 9.80
C SER A 73 8.48 1.26 9.69
N GLY A 74 9.06 1.15 8.49
CA GLY A 74 10.44 1.54 8.21
C GLY A 74 10.64 3.06 8.34
N MET A 75 9.64 3.85 7.95
CA MET A 75 9.65 5.30 8.13
C MET A 75 9.61 5.70 9.61
N ASP A 76 8.75 5.06 10.40
CA ASP A 76 8.67 5.31 11.85
C ASP A 76 10.00 4.97 12.55
N ALA A 77 10.62 3.85 12.16
CA ALA A 77 11.93 3.45 12.67
C ALA A 77 13.02 4.47 12.29
N ALA A 78 13.03 4.94 11.05
CA ALA A 78 13.98 5.95 10.58
C ALA A 78 13.80 7.27 11.35
N ARG A 79 12.56 7.72 11.53
CA ARG A 79 12.23 8.92 12.31
C ARG A 79 12.75 8.81 13.75
N SER A 80 12.46 7.71 14.44
CA SER A 80 12.94 7.48 15.81
C SER A 80 14.46 7.49 15.91
N ALA A 81 15.16 6.94 14.91
CA ALA A 81 16.62 6.92 14.87
C ALA A 81 17.20 8.34 14.69
N PHE A 82 16.60 9.17 13.83
CA PHE A 82 17.00 10.56 13.65
C PHE A 82 16.80 11.40 14.91
N GLU A 83 15.62 11.32 15.55
CA GLU A 83 15.33 12.04 16.79
C GLU A 83 16.33 11.65 17.91
N THR A 84 16.68 10.36 17.99
CA THR A 84 17.69 9.87 18.94
C THR A 84 19.08 10.43 18.63
N ALA A 85 19.48 10.44 17.36
CA ALA A 85 20.77 10.97 16.93
C ALA A 85 20.89 12.48 17.22
N GLU A 86 19.83 13.26 16.95
CA GLU A 86 19.77 14.69 17.26
C GLU A 86 19.87 14.96 18.76
N ALA A 87 19.16 14.18 19.59
CA ALA A 87 19.24 14.29 21.04
C ALA A 87 20.64 13.97 21.58
N LEU A 88 21.32 12.97 21.01
CA LEU A 88 22.69 12.61 21.37
C LEU A 88 23.68 13.72 20.99
N VAL A 89 23.59 14.24 19.77
CA VAL A 89 24.43 15.36 19.31
C VAL A 89 24.21 16.56 20.22
N THR A 90 22.97 16.94 20.50
CA THR A 90 22.66 18.09 21.37
C THR A 90 23.31 17.94 22.75
N ARG A 91 23.25 16.75 23.36
CA ARG A 91 23.90 16.47 24.66
C ARG A 91 25.42 16.55 24.64
N LEU A 92 26.07 16.27 23.50
CA LEU A 92 27.53 16.31 23.39
C LEU A 92 28.07 17.75 23.27
N TRP A 93 27.24 18.68 22.81
CA TRP A 93 27.64 20.06 22.51
C TRP A 93 27.01 21.11 23.45
N THR A 94 26.33 20.67 24.50
CA THR A 94 25.92 21.48 25.67
C THR A 94 26.75 21.10 26.88
#